data_AF-G7GAZ2-F1
#
_entry.id   AF-G7GAZ2-F1
#
_cell.length_a   1.000
_cell.length_b   1.000
_cell.length_c   1.000
_cell.angle_alpha   90.00
_cell.angle_beta   90.00
_cell.angle_gamma   90.00
#
_symmetry.space_group_name_H-M   'P 1'
#
loop_
_entity.id
_entity.type
_entity.pdbx_description
1 polymer ?
#
loop_
_entity_poly.entity_id
_entity_poly.type
_entity_poly.pdbx_seq_one_letter_code
_entity_poly.pdbx_strand_id
1 'polypeptide(L)'
;MYKYLHHISDFMVDTAHLTPLEECFYRRAIDFYYLNEKPLPKETQSVFRRLRAITQEEREAVINVLNDFFVEQDDGFHNKRCDAEIAEYHQNANKNRENGKKGGRPRKNKPSGNQNESVSDNSENPLETQSVNLGSESETQKTLTVNR
;
A
#
# COMPACT_ATOMS: atom_id res chain seq x y z
N MET A 1 2.17 -0.61 -9.48
CA MET A 1 2.56 -1.38 -8.30
C MET A 1 1.98 -0.67 -7.11
N TYR A 2 0.96 -1.27 -6.52
CA TYR A 2 0.32 -0.84 -5.29
C TYR A 2 1.36 -0.55 -4.20
N LYS A 3 1.14 0.52 -3.42
CA LYS A 3 1.97 0.84 -2.26
C LYS A 3 1.36 0.17 -1.04
N TYR A 4 1.97 -0.91 -0.56
CA TYR A 4 1.50 -1.65 0.61
C TYR A 4 1.63 -0.79 1.88
N LEU A 5 0.51 -0.51 2.54
CA LEU A 5 0.46 0.05 3.88
C LEU A 5 0.13 -1.07 4.87
N HIS A 6 1.03 -1.31 5.81
CA HIS A 6 0.81 -2.32 6.84
C HIS A 6 0.12 -1.70 8.06
N HIS A 7 -1.18 -1.94 8.20
CA HIS A 7 -1.99 -1.47 9.32
C HIS A 7 -1.83 -2.41 10.52
N ILE A 8 -0.85 -2.11 11.38
CA ILE A 8 -0.45 -2.98 12.49
C ILE A 8 -1.62 -3.26 13.45
N SER A 9 -2.41 -2.25 13.81
CA SER A 9 -3.52 -2.41 14.75
C SER A 9 -4.60 -3.35 14.23
N ASP A 10 -5.08 -3.14 13.00
CA ASP A 10 -6.05 -4.02 12.36
C ASP A 10 -5.49 -5.44 12.27
N PHE A 11 -4.24 -5.55 11.83
CA PHE A 11 -3.56 -6.84 11.70
C PHE A 11 -3.57 -7.62 13.01
N MET A 12 -3.14 -7.00 14.11
CA MET A 12 -3.08 -7.65 15.42
C MET A 12 -4.45 -8.10 15.92
N VAL A 13 -5.52 -7.37 15.58
CA VAL A 13 -6.89 -7.73 15.96
C VAL A 13 -7.40 -8.89 15.10
N ASP A 14 -7.23 -8.79 13.79
CA ASP A 14 -7.73 -9.78 12.82
C ASP A 14 -7.03 -11.13 12.94
N THR A 15 -5.77 -11.17 13.39
CA THR A 15 -4.99 -12.42 13.51
C THR A 15 -4.83 -12.91 14.95
N ALA A 16 -5.52 -12.33 15.93
CA ALA A 16 -5.34 -12.67 17.35
C ALA A 16 -5.63 -14.15 17.69
N HIS A 17 -6.48 -14.81 16.90
CA HIS A 17 -6.84 -16.22 17.08
C HIS A 17 -5.91 -17.20 16.34
N LEU A 18 -5.01 -16.70 15.49
CA LEU A 18 -4.13 -17.53 14.69
C LEU A 18 -2.95 -18.05 15.50
N THR A 19 -2.52 -19.27 15.17
CA THR A 19 -1.21 -19.75 15.57
C THR A 19 -0.11 -18.97 14.84
N PRO A 20 1.14 -18.94 15.35
CA PRO A 20 2.26 -18.29 14.64
C PRO A 20 2.50 -18.85 13.23
N LEU A 21 2.17 -20.13 13.02
CA LEU A 21 2.29 -20.77 11.72
C LEU A 21 1.23 -20.25 10.74
N GLU A 22 -0.03 -20.18 11.17
CA GLU A 22 -1.12 -19.61 10.38
C GLU A 22 -0.89 -18.12 10.10
N GLU A 23 -0.45 -17.35 11.09
CA GLU A 23 -0.11 -15.94 10.92
C GLU A 23 0.97 -15.73 9.84
N CYS A 24 1.99 -16.59 9.81
CA CYS A 24 3.03 -16.59 8.77
C CYS A 24 2.43 -16.82 7.38
N PHE A 25 1.53 -17.79 7.23
CA PHE A 25 0.88 -18.08 5.94
C PHE A 25 -0.12 -17.01 5.52
N TYR A 26 -0.85 -16.42 6.48
CA TYR A 26 -1.67 -15.25 6.24
C TYR A 26 -0.83 -14.10 5.70
N ARG A 27 0.29 -13.76 6.34
CA ARG A 27 1.19 -12.71 5.85
C ARG A 27 1.68 -13.01 4.42
N ARG A 28 2.14 -14.23 4.16
CA ARG A 28 2.60 -14.64 2.82
C ARG A 28 1.49 -14.55 1.77
N ALA A 29 0.27 -14.93 2.12
CA ALA A 29 -0.88 -14.87 1.21
C ALA A 29 -1.21 -13.43 0.85
N ILE A 30 -1.23 -12.54 1.83
CA ILE A 30 -1.45 -11.11 1.65
C ILE A 30 -0.33 -10.47 0.81
N ASP A 31 0.93 -10.76 1.11
CA ASP A 31 2.07 -10.27 0.35
C ASP A 31 2.02 -10.74 -1.12
N PHE A 32 1.67 -12.01 -1.35
CA PHE A 32 1.48 -12.55 -2.69
C PHE A 32 0.35 -11.79 -3.43
N TYR A 33 -0.75 -11.50 -2.75
CA TYR A 33 -1.90 -10.80 -3.31
C TYR A 33 -1.51 -9.39 -3.79
N TYR A 34 -0.86 -8.60 -2.93
CA TYR A 34 -0.44 -7.24 -3.28
C TYR A 34 0.70 -7.21 -4.29
N LEU A 35 1.62 -8.18 -4.26
CA LEU A 35 2.71 -8.27 -5.23
C LEU A 35 2.17 -8.52 -6.65
N ASN A 36 1.17 -9.38 -6.78
CA ASN A 36 0.62 -9.77 -8.09
C ASN A 36 -0.62 -8.95 -8.48
N GLU A 37 -1.18 -8.17 -7.55
CA GLU A 37 -2.45 -7.45 -7.70
C GLU A 37 -3.59 -8.38 -8.18
N LYS A 38 -3.58 -9.64 -7.73
CA LYS A 38 -4.44 -10.73 -8.21
C LYS A 38 -4.82 -11.72 -7.09
N PRO A 39 -5.98 -12.38 -7.20
CA PRO A 39 -6.38 -13.44 -6.27
C PRO A 39 -5.41 -14.61 -6.26
N LEU A 40 -5.40 -15.35 -5.15
CA LEU A 40 -4.67 -16.62 -5.10
C LEU A 40 -5.38 -17.65 -6.00
N PRO A 41 -4.65 -18.48 -6.75
CA PRO A 41 -5.28 -19.44 -7.66
C PRO A 41 -6.12 -20.47 -6.90
N LYS A 42 -7.19 -20.96 -7.53
CA LYS A 42 -8.06 -22.00 -6.94
C LYS A 42 -7.38 -23.35 -6.75
N GLU A 43 -6.40 -23.68 -7.61
CA GLU A 43 -5.65 -24.93 -7.49
C GLU A 43 -4.78 -24.94 -6.23
N THR A 44 -5.20 -25.71 -5.23
CA THR A 44 -4.57 -25.74 -3.90
C THR A 44 -3.09 -26.12 -3.95
N GLN A 45 -2.68 -27.00 -4.87
CA GLN A 45 -1.26 -27.34 -5.08
C GLN A 45 -0.43 -26.15 -5.59
N SER A 46 -1.02 -25.32 -6.45
CA SER A 46 -0.41 -24.07 -6.92
C SER A 46 -0.27 -23.08 -5.76
N VAL A 47 -1.28 -22.98 -4.90
CA VAL A 47 -1.25 -22.12 -3.70
C VAL A 47 -0.19 -22.57 -2.71
N PHE A 48 -0.15 -23.86 -2.34
CA PHE A 48 0.84 -24.39 -1.40
C PHE A 48 2.27 -24.12 -1.87
N ARG A 49 2.55 -24.36 -3.16
CA ARG A 49 3.87 -24.07 -3.72
C ARG A 49 4.20 -22.57 -3.69
N ARG A 50 3.25 -21.69 -3.98
CA ARG A 50 3.43 -20.23 -3.96
C ARG A 50 3.69 -19.71 -2.56
N LEU A 51 2.96 -20.23 -1.57
CA LEU A 51 3.10 -19.87 -0.16
C LEU A 51 4.22 -20.64 0.55
N ARG A 52 4.89 -21.55 -0.17
CA ARG A 52 5.98 -22.40 0.33
C ARG A 52 5.55 -23.29 1.49
N ALA A 53 4.33 -23.81 1.45
CA ALA A 53 3.83 -24.84 2.35
C ALA A 53 4.21 -26.21 1.81
N ILE A 54 5.14 -26.88 2.49
CA ILE A 54 5.74 -28.16 2.08
C ILE A 54 5.16 -29.28 2.93
N THR A 55 5.18 -29.12 4.27
CA THR A 55 4.72 -30.13 5.22
C THR A 55 3.19 -30.21 5.28
N GLN A 56 2.66 -31.28 5.84
CA GLN A 56 1.21 -31.43 6.01
C GLN A 56 0.63 -30.37 6.95
N GLU A 57 1.31 -30.10 8.07
CA GLU A 57 0.94 -29.06 9.04
C GLU A 57 0.93 -27.66 8.40
N GLU A 58 1.91 -27.34 7.56
CA GLU A 58 1.95 -26.08 6.82
C GLU A 58 0.78 -25.95 5.83
N ARG A 59 0.39 -27.04 5.17
CA ARG A 59 -0.74 -27.04 4.24
C ARG A 59 -2.07 -26.85 4.98
N GLU A 60 -2.22 -27.48 6.14
CA GLU A 60 -3.38 -27.30 7.01
C GLU A 60 -3.50 -25.85 7.49
N ALA A 61 -2.39 -25.24 7.92
CA ALA A 61 -2.36 -23.82 8.27
C ALA A 61 -2.77 -22.92 7.10
N VAL A 62 -2.33 -23.21 5.87
CA VAL A 62 -2.79 -22.48 4.67
C VAL A 62 -4.29 -22.65 4.45
N ILE A 63 -4.83 -23.86 4.59
CA ILE A 63 -6.27 -24.11 4.41
C ILE A 63 -7.08 -23.32 5.44
N ASN A 64 -6.67 -23.31 6.71
CA ASN A 64 -7.35 -22.55 7.77
C ASN A 64 -7.37 -21.05 7.44
N VAL A 65 -6.23 -20.50 7.04
CA VAL A 65 -6.12 -19.10 6.62
C VAL A 65 -7.01 -18.79 5.42
N LEU A 66 -7.06 -19.67 4.41
CA LEU A 66 -7.93 -19.48 3.25
C LEU A 66 -9.41 -19.47 3.66
N ASN A 67 -9.81 -20.35 4.57
CA ASN A 67 -11.19 -20.43 5.06
C ASN A 67 -11.60 -19.19 5.87
N ASP A 68 -10.68 -18.64 6.67
CA ASP A 68 -10.97 -17.52 7.57
C ASP A 68 -10.98 -16.16 6.85
N PHE A 69 -10.02 -15.93 5.94
CA PHE A 69 -9.76 -14.59 5.39
C PHE A 69 -10.04 -14.44 3.90
N PHE A 70 -10.35 -15.53 3.21
CA PHE A 70 -10.57 -15.52 1.77
C PHE A 70 -11.93 -16.11 1.39
N VAL A 71 -12.44 -15.66 0.24
CA VAL A 71 -13.65 -16.17 -0.36
C VAL A 71 -13.28 -16.84 -1.68
N GLU A 72 -13.60 -18.11 -1.82
CA GLU A 72 -13.42 -18.82 -3.08
C GLU A 72 -14.43 -18.32 -4.12
N GLN A 73 -13.92 -17.90 -5.27
CA GLN A 73 -14.68 -17.44 -6.45
C GLN A 73 -14.20 -18.22 -7.68
N ASP A 74 -14.75 -17.86 -8.85
CA ASP A 74 -14.47 -18.58 -10.10
C ASP A 74 -13.00 -18.48 -10.54
N ASP A 75 -12.35 -17.34 -10.30
CA ASP A 75 -10.96 -17.04 -10.69
C ASP A 75 -9.93 -17.27 -9.57
N GLY A 76 -10.36 -17.48 -8.32
CA GLY A 76 -9.45 -17.76 -7.22
C GLY A 76 -10.01 -17.48 -5.82
N PHE A 77 -9.10 -17.39 -4.85
CA PHE A 77 -9.39 -16.98 -3.48
C PHE A 77 -9.17 -15.47 -3.34
N HIS A 78 -10.25 -14.78 -3.00
CA HIS A 78 -10.31 -13.33 -2.89
C HIS A 78 -10.23 -12.86 -1.45
N ASN A 79 -9.41 -11.84 -1.21
CA ASN A 79 -9.45 -11.11 0.06
C ASN A 79 -10.14 -9.76 -0.16
N LYS A 80 -11.25 -9.56 0.56
CA LYS A 80 -12.10 -8.37 0.42
C LYS A 80 -11.35 -7.05 0.61
N ARG A 81 -10.42 -7.00 1.57
CA ARG A 81 -9.62 -5.80 1.84
C ARG A 81 -8.64 -5.55 0.71
N CYS A 82 -7.90 -6.57 0.29
CA CYS A 82 -6.95 -6.45 -0.81
C CYS A 82 -7.65 -6.00 -2.11
N ASP A 83 -8.79 -6.58 -2.44
CA ASP A 83 -9.55 -6.21 -3.64
C ASP A 83 -9.99 -4.73 -3.60
N ALA A 84 -10.51 -4.27 -2.46
CA ALA A 84 -10.95 -2.90 -2.30
C ALA A 84 -9.79 -1.90 -2.47
N GLU A 85 -8.66 -2.16 -1.80
CA GLU A 85 -7.47 -1.31 -1.84
C GLU A 85 -6.83 -1.27 -3.24
N ILE A 86 -6.72 -2.41 -3.91
CA ILE A 86 -6.17 -2.52 -5.27
C ILE A 86 -7.09 -1.79 -6.26
N ALA A 87 -8.41 -1.96 -6.14
CA ALA A 87 -9.38 -1.27 -6.99
C ALA A 87 -9.28 0.25 -6.84
N GLU A 88 -9.21 0.75 -5.60
CA GLU A 88 -9.04 2.19 -5.32
C GLU A 88 -7.73 2.72 -5.93
N TYR A 89 -6.63 2.01 -5.73
CA TYR A 89 -5.34 2.38 -6.31
C TYR A 89 -5.40 2.50 -7.83
N HIS A 90 -5.99 1.52 -8.53
CA HIS A 90 -6.12 1.57 -9.98
C HIS A 90 -7.05 2.71 -10.44
N GLN A 91 -8.14 2.96 -9.74
CA GLN A 91 -9.03 4.09 -10.03
C GLN A 91 -8.29 5.43 -9.94
N ASN A 92 -7.52 5.63 -8.87
CA ASN A 92 -6.74 6.85 -8.65
C ASN A 92 -5.63 6.99 -9.69
N ALA A 93 -4.92 5.90 -10.01
CA ALA A 93 -3.92 5.88 -11.06
C ALA A 93 -4.51 6.24 -12.44
N ASN A 94 -5.70 5.73 -12.76
CA ASN A 94 -6.40 6.04 -14.01
C ASN A 94 -6.82 7.52 -14.09
N LYS A 95 -7.43 8.06 -13.02
CA LYS A 95 -7.79 9.48 -12.92
C LYS A 95 -6.57 10.39 -13.10
N ASN A 96 -5.47 10.07 -12.42
CA ASN A 96 -4.22 10.84 -12.53
C ASN A 96 -3.63 10.79 -13.94
N ARG A 97 -3.70 9.64 -14.61
CA ARG A 97 -3.29 9.48 -16.01
C ARG A 97 -4.14 10.33 -16.95
N GLU A 98 -5.46 10.35 -16.76
CA GLU A 98 -6.36 11.19 -17.57
C GLU A 98 -6.13 12.69 -17.34
N ASN A 99 -5.95 13.11 -16.09
CA ASN A 99 -5.63 14.49 -15.75
C ASN A 99 -4.27 14.90 -16.33
N GLY A 100 -3.27 14.01 -16.27
CA GLY A 100 -1.97 14.22 -16.89
C GLY A 100 -2.05 14.42 -18.41
N LYS A 101 -2.90 13.65 -19.11
CA LYS A 101 -3.15 13.81 -20.56
C LYS A 101 -3.75 15.18 -20.91
N LYS A 102 -4.56 15.77 -20.02
CA LYS A 102 -5.17 17.10 -20.20
C LYS A 102 -4.17 18.26 -20.00
N GLY A 103 -2.95 17.96 -19.57
CA GLY A 103 -1.90 18.94 -19.30
C GLY A 103 -1.91 19.39 -17.85
N GLY A 104 -0.98 18.86 -17.05
CA GLY A 104 -0.86 19.22 -15.63
C GLY A 104 -0.14 20.56 -15.38
N ARG A 105 0.61 21.06 -16.37
CA ARG A 105 1.27 22.36 -16.29
C ARG A 105 0.39 23.42 -16.95
N PRO A 106 -0.07 24.45 -16.22
CA PRO A 106 -0.71 25.60 -16.82
C PRO A 106 0.16 26.13 -17.96
N ARG A 107 -0.42 26.32 -19.15
CA ARG A 107 0.32 26.90 -20.27
C ARG A 107 0.77 28.30 -19.85
N LYS A 108 2.08 28.54 -19.89
CA LYS A 108 2.63 29.89 -19.70
C LYS A 108 2.11 30.71 -20.89
N ASN A 109 1.13 31.59 -20.68
CA ASN A 109 0.66 32.50 -21.70
C ASN A 109 1.89 33.26 -22.21
N LYS A 110 2.26 33.08 -23.48
CA LYS A 110 3.22 33.96 -24.13
C LYS A 110 2.54 35.32 -24.26
N PRO A 111 3.12 36.42 -23.76
CA PRO A 111 2.60 37.74 -24.09
C PRO A 111 2.71 37.92 -25.61
N SER A 112 1.57 38.17 -26.24
CA SER A 112 1.52 38.54 -27.65
C SER A 112 1.76 40.05 -27.74
N GLY A 113 2.80 40.45 -28.48
CA GLY A 113 3.04 41.85 -28.86
C GLY A 113 4.32 42.45 -28.29
N ASN A 114 5.32 42.65 -29.17
CA ASN A 114 6.46 43.52 -28.93
C ASN A 114 6.00 44.94 -28.59
N GLN A 115 6.55 45.51 -27.52
CA GLN A 115 7.20 46.83 -27.56
C GLN A 115 8.15 46.95 -26.36
N ASN A 116 9.32 47.50 -26.65
CA ASN A 116 10.42 47.72 -25.72
C ASN A 116 9.96 48.51 -24.49
N GLU A 117 10.34 48.07 -23.30
CA GLU A 117 11.04 48.92 -22.32
C GLU A 117 11.44 48.10 -21.10
N SER A 118 12.68 48.33 -20.69
CA SER A 118 13.35 47.79 -19.51
C SER A 118 12.73 48.29 -18.22
N VAL A 119 12.19 47.40 -17.39
CA VAL A 119 12.29 47.53 -15.92
C VAL A 119 12.41 46.12 -15.34
N SER A 120 13.59 45.84 -14.79
CA SER A 120 13.81 44.76 -13.84
C SER A 120 13.04 45.11 -12.56
N ASP A 121 11.95 44.40 -12.29
CA ASP A 121 11.32 44.43 -10.97
C ASP A 121 11.32 43.01 -10.39
N ASN A 122 12.18 42.85 -9.39
CA ASN A 122 12.21 41.68 -8.53
C ASN A 122 10.99 41.77 -7.61
N SER A 123 9.95 40.98 -7.86
CA SER A 123 8.97 40.65 -6.81
C SER A 123 8.98 39.15 -6.56
N GLU A 124 9.80 38.81 -5.57
CA GLU A 124 9.75 37.65 -4.67
C GLU A 124 8.71 36.56 -4.98
N ASN A 125 9.22 35.38 -5.33
CA ASN A 125 8.52 34.11 -5.15
C ASN A 125 8.02 34.00 -3.69
N PRO A 126 6.78 33.54 -3.43
CA PRO A 126 6.42 33.09 -2.10
C PRO A 126 7.30 31.88 -1.74
N LEU A 127 8.12 32.03 -0.70
CA LEU A 127 9.04 31.02 -0.19
C LEU A 127 8.36 29.91 0.63
N GLU A 128 7.04 29.88 0.70
CA GLU A 128 6.31 28.84 1.44
C GLU A 128 5.91 27.67 0.53
N THR A 129 6.86 26.76 0.34
CA THR A 129 6.51 25.36 0.17
C THR A 129 5.98 24.82 1.50
N GLN A 130 4.79 24.20 1.44
CA GLN A 130 4.14 23.53 2.57
C GLN A 130 5.13 22.65 3.33
N SER A 131 5.08 22.75 4.67
CA SER A 131 5.96 22.01 5.58
C SER A 131 5.94 20.51 5.30
N VAL A 132 7.09 19.97 4.94
CA VAL A 132 7.37 18.53 5.06
C VAL A 132 7.22 18.16 6.53
N ASN A 133 6.16 17.42 6.88
CA ASN A 133 6.11 16.68 8.13
C ASN A 133 7.14 15.55 8.03
N LEU A 134 8.39 15.88 8.36
CA LEU A 134 9.43 14.93 8.67
C LEU A 134 9.09 14.40 10.06
N GLY A 135 8.47 13.21 10.11
CA GLY A 135 8.15 12.53 11.36
C GLY A 135 9.42 12.40 12.18
N SER A 136 9.50 13.18 13.26
CA SER A 136 10.57 13.17 14.23
C SER A 136 10.62 11.80 14.89
N GLU A 137 11.77 11.17 14.78
CA GLU A 137 12.22 10.05 15.58
C GLU A 137 12.01 10.39 17.05
N SER A 138 11.09 9.70 17.70
CA SER A 138 10.89 9.78 19.15
C SER A 138 12.04 9.03 19.85
N GLU A 139 13.13 9.74 20.13
CA GLU A 139 14.08 9.33 21.17
C GLU A 139 13.41 9.52 22.55
N THR A 140 12.71 8.49 23.01
CA THR A 140 12.45 8.32 24.45
C THR A 140 13.45 7.32 24.99
N GLN A 141 14.55 7.83 25.55
CA GLN A 141 15.37 7.06 26.48
C GLN A 141 15.54 7.81 27.80
N LYS A 142 15.15 7.07 28.85
CA LYS A 142 15.58 7.16 30.26
C LYS A 142 14.77 8.07 31.19
N THR A 143 13.66 7.52 31.65
CA THR A 143 13.31 7.52 33.08
C THR A 143 13.08 6.08 33.56
N LEU A 144 14.10 5.49 34.18
CA LEU A 144 13.91 4.37 35.10
C LEU A 144 14.78 4.62 36.34
N THR A 145 14.14 5.23 37.33
CA THR A 145 14.51 5.13 38.74
C THR A 145 14.45 3.65 39.12
N VAL A 146 15.58 3.05 39.50
CA VAL A 146 15.60 1.77 40.21
C VAL A 146 15.81 2.09 41.68
N ASN A 147 14.74 1.90 42.46
CA ASN A 147 14.83 1.73 43.90
C ASN A 147 15.60 0.43 44.20
N ARG A 148 16.64 0.52 45.01
CA ARG A 148 17.10 -0.57 45.87
C ARG A 148 17.64 0.00 47.17
#